data_AF-A0A0C9ZWM8-F1
#
_entry.id   AF-A0A0C9ZWM8-F1
#
_cell.length_a   1.000
_cell.length_b   1.000
_cell.length_c   1.000
_cell.angle_alpha   90.00
_cell.angle_beta   90.00
_cell.angle_gamma   90.00
#
_symmetry.space_group_name_H-M   'P 1'
#
loop_
_entity.id
_entity.type
_entity.pdbx_description
1 polymer ?
#
loop_
_entity_poly.entity_id
_entity_poly.type
_entity_poly.pdbx_seq_one_letter_code
_entity_poly.pdbx_strand_id
1 'polypeptide(L)'
;MADDDFVIEEDTPSSDVEFVGHSKPVVVKTKSEPVSLRVTSAVTNVGVKHKAPVAKRTKSSVAHTRSLSSIASATSRAVSNSVEVEILPRSAYRIKNLPGGTQAVARWSAVFIPTLIFAIGDQDEVWAWALPKLEAVLCTTVQDTWDAVYKDIPHKVTTDGHVMALVTQQLSEWRNGMGTTTVTALTHFMSLQDDVETDEDREDFANNLLLS
;
A
#
# COMPACT_ATOMS: atom_id res chain seq x y z
N MET A 1 -40.56 -59.54 9.71
CA MET A 1 -41.52 -59.37 10.82
C MET A 1 -40.76 -58.63 11.91
N ALA A 2 -40.80 -57.31 12.05
CA ALA A 2 -41.76 -56.33 11.54
C ALA A 2 -41.04 -55.15 10.88
N ASP A 3 -41.75 -54.55 9.95
CA ASP A 3 -41.46 -53.33 9.21
C ASP A 3 -41.71 -52.10 10.12
N ASP A 4 -40.80 -51.13 10.10
CA ASP A 4 -41.04 -49.78 10.64
C ASP A 4 -40.82 -48.76 9.51
N ASP A 5 -41.93 -48.44 8.85
CA ASP A 5 -42.07 -47.33 7.90
C ASP A 5 -42.07 -46.01 8.67
N PHE A 6 -41.01 -45.22 8.53
CA PHE A 6 -40.97 -43.85 9.04
C PHE A 6 -41.42 -42.90 7.92
N VAL A 7 -42.69 -42.50 7.99
CA VAL A 7 -43.29 -41.49 7.11
C VAL A 7 -42.73 -40.12 7.49
N ILE A 8 -42.02 -39.48 6.57
CA ILE A 8 -41.60 -38.08 6.70
C ILE A 8 -42.70 -37.23 6.02
N GLU A 9 -43.49 -36.53 6.81
CA GLU A 9 -44.37 -35.45 6.32
C GLU A 9 -43.49 -34.27 5.88
N GLU A 10 -43.47 -33.98 4.58
CA GLU A 10 -42.95 -32.72 4.05
C GLU A 10 -43.97 -31.61 4.30
N ASP A 11 -43.74 -30.83 5.36
CA ASP A 11 -44.40 -29.55 5.58
C ASP A 11 -43.94 -28.56 4.50
N THR A 12 -44.82 -28.29 3.54
CA THR A 12 -44.58 -27.29 2.48
C THR A 12 -44.89 -25.90 3.05
N PRO A 13 -43.92 -24.97 3.17
CA PRO A 13 -44.24 -23.62 3.63
C PRO A 13 -45.02 -22.86 2.54
N SER A 14 -46.26 -22.53 2.89
CA SER A 14 -47.17 -21.66 2.14
C SER A 14 -46.52 -20.30 1.88
N SER A 15 -46.29 -20.00 0.60
CA SER A 15 -45.78 -18.72 0.13
C SER A 15 -46.94 -17.82 -0.27
N ASP A 16 -47.39 -16.97 0.66
CA ASP A 16 -48.20 -15.79 0.36
C ASP A 16 -47.86 -14.70 1.37
N VAL A 17 -46.76 -13.98 1.11
CA VAL A 17 -46.47 -12.69 1.75
C VAL A 17 -46.60 -11.63 0.68
N GLU A 18 -47.80 -11.06 0.56
CA GLU A 18 -48.03 -9.86 -0.26
C GLU A 18 -47.29 -8.67 0.37
N PHE A 19 -46.15 -8.30 -0.24
CA PHE A 19 -45.40 -7.12 0.14
C PHE A 19 -46.08 -5.87 -0.47
N VAL A 20 -47.00 -5.26 0.29
CA VAL A 20 -47.60 -3.97 -0.08
C VAL A 20 -46.56 -2.85 0.17
N GLY A 21 -45.69 -2.65 -0.82
CA GLY A 21 -44.73 -1.54 -0.85
C GLY A 21 -45.41 -0.21 -1.14
N HIS A 22 -45.98 0.43 -0.11
CA HIS A 22 -46.42 1.84 -0.18
C HIS A 22 -45.28 2.79 0.22
N SER A 23 -44.18 2.75 -0.53
CA SER A 23 -43.11 3.74 -0.38
C SER A 23 -43.47 4.98 -1.21
N LYS A 24 -44.05 5.99 -0.56
CA LYS A 24 -44.18 7.32 -1.19
C LYS A 24 -42.77 7.83 -1.50
N PRO A 25 -42.48 8.31 -2.72
CA PRO A 25 -41.18 8.87 -3.04
C PRO A 25 -40.97 10.12 -2.17
N VAL A 26 -40.02 10.05 -1.24
CA VAL A 26 -39.50 11.22 -0.54
C VAL A 26 -38.71 12.02 -1.56
N VAL A 27 -39.34 13.06 -2.12
CA VAL A 27 -38.66 14.02 -2.99
C VAL A 27 -37.77 14.89 -2.11
N VAL A 28 -36.56 14.41 -1.84
CA VAL A 28 -35.50 15.23 -1.25
C VAL A 28 -35.08 16.25 -2.31
N LYS A 29 -35.53 17.49 -2.15
CA LYS A 29 -34.99 18.62 -2.93
C LYS A 29 -33.58 18.92 -2.43
N THR A 30 -32.60 18.16 -2.90
CA THR A 30 -31.19 18.54 -2.78
C THR A 30 -30.96 19.74 -3.68
N LYS A 31 -30.86 20.91 -3.06
CA LYS A 31 -30.37 22.13 -3.70
C LYS A 31 -28.88 21.91 -4.01
N SER A 32 -28.58 21.40 -5.19
CA SER A 32 -27.19 21.24 -5.65
C SER A 32 -26.62 22.62 -5.98
N GLU A 33 -25.92 23.21 -5.03
CA GLU A 33 -24.97 24.26 -5.37
C GLU A 33 -23.76 23.61 -6.06
N PRO A 34 -23.34 24.10 -7.24
CA PRO A 34 -22.15 23.59 -7.89
C PRO A 34 -20.93 23.97 -7.04
N VAL A 35 -20.46 23.03 -6.22
CA VAL A 35 -19.17 23.14 -5.56
C VAL A 35 -18.11 23.02 -6.67
N SER A 36 -17.62 24.18 -7.11
CA SER A 36 -16.47 24.27 -8.00
C SER A 36 -15.23 23.77 -7.27
N LEU A 37 -14.99 22.45 -7.30
CA LEU A 37 -13.73 21.85 -6.87
C LEU A 37 -12.62 22.31 -7.83
N ARG A 38 -11.95 23.42 -7.46
CA ARG A 38 -10.67 23.77 -8.05
C ARG A 38 -9.65 22.73 -7.59
N VAL A 39 -9.38 21.75 -8.44
CA VAL A 39 -8.20 20.89 -8.32
C VAL A 39 -6.98 21.76 -8.59
N THR A 40 -6.39 22.33 -7.54
CA THR A 40 -5.06 22.94 -7.63
C THR A 40 -4.03 21.83 -7.47
N SER A 41 -3.51 21.35 -8.59
CA SER A 41 -2.29 20.55 -8.62
C SER A 41 -1.10 21.43 -8.22
N ALA A 42 -0.85 21.56 -6.92
CA ALA A 42 0.38 22.14 -6.38
C ALA A 42 0.66 21.55 -5.00
N VAL A 43 1.26 20.35 -4.98
CA VAL A 43 1.92 19.84 -3.78
C VAL A 43 3.21 20.63 -3.59
N THR A 44 3.14 21.77 -2.92
CA THR A 44 4.32 22.39 -2.31
C THR A 44 4.47 21.84 -0.90
N ASN A 45 5.58 21.13 -0.67
CA ASN A 45 6.02 20.69 0.65
C ASN A 45 6.15 21.90 1.59
N VAL A 46 5.12 22.18 2.39
CA VAL A 46 5.22 23.12 3.51
C VAL A 46 5.87 22.36 4.67
N GLY A 47 7.18 22.52 4.77
CA GLY A 47 7.95 22.03 5.91
C GLY A 47 7.58 22.80 7.18
N VAL A 48 6.68 22.25 7.98
CA VAL A 48 6.45 22.71 9.35
C VAL A 48 7.69 22.34 10.18
N LYS A 49 8.56 23.33 10.44
CA LYS A 49 9.70 23.20 11.35
C LYS A 49 9.21 23.14 12.79
N HIS A 50 8.90 21.94 13.28
CA HIS A 50 8.86 21.71 14.71
C HIS A 50 10.30 21.73 15.25
N LYS A 51 10.66 22.78 15.98
CA LYS A 51 11.88 22.83 16.80
C LYS A 51 11.71 21.84 17.96
N ALA A 52 12.39 20.70 17.88
CA ALA A 52 12.57 19.81 19.02
C ALA A 52 13.49 20.45 20.09
N PRO A 53 13.31 20.17 21.39
CA PRO A 53 14.15 20.72 22.45
C PRO A 53 15.57 20.13 22.44
N VAL A 54 16.55 20.97 22.78
CA VAL A 54 17.98 20.65 22.87
C VAL A 54 18.23 19.63 23.99
N ALA A 55 18.58 18.40 23.60
CA ALA A 55 19.16 17.41 24.52
C ALA A 55 20.65 17.73 24.76
N LYS A 56 21.02 17.99 26.02
CA LYS A 56 22.41 18.20 26.44
C LYS A 56 23.16 16.88 26.42
N ARG A 57 24.08 16.72 25.46
CA ARG A 57 25.01 15.57 25.38
C ARG A 57 26.25 15.83 26.23
N THR A 58 26.39 15.08 27.31
CA THR A 58 27.56 15.05 28.20
C THR A 58 28.76 14.45 27.46
N LYS A 59 29.89 15.18 27.44
CA LYS A 59 31.19 14.73 26.95
C LYS A 59 31.88 13.93 28.06
N SER A 60 32.20 12.65 27.83
CA SER A 60 33.29 12.00 28.55
C SER A 60 34.52 11.96 27.65
N SER A 61 35.62 12.44 28.20
CA SER A 61 36.95 12.50 27.61
C SER A 61 37.77 11.40 28.25
N VAL A 62 38.29 10.47 27.46
CA VAL A 62 39.46 9.67 27.87
C VAL A 62 40.39 9.61 26.67
N ALA A 63 41.54 10.27 26.84
CA ALA A 63 42.68 10.19 25.95
C ALA A 63 43.43 8.87 26.17
N HIS A 64 43.84 8.22 25.08
CA HIS A 64 45.04 7.38 25.11
C HIS A 64 45.84 7.53 23.82
N THR A 65 47.13 7.72 24.04
CA THR A 65 48.22 8.08 23.13
C THR A 65 48.77 6.89 22.33
N ARG A 66 49.59 7.23 21.32
CA ARG A 66 50.63 6.42 20.62
C ARG A 66 50.11 5.48 19.53
N SER A 67 50.77 5.26 18.39
CA SER A 67 52.09 5.67 17.87
C SER A 67 52.07 5.48 16.34
N LEU A 68 52.88 6.26 15.62
CA LEU A 68 53.19 6.05 14.21
C LEU A 68 54.16 4.87 14.04
N SER A 69 53.91 4.00 13.06
CA SER A 69 54.96 3.36 12.26
C SER A 69 54.41 2.94 10.91
N SER A 70 55.09 3.40 9.85
CA SER A 70 54.92 3.00 8.46
C SER A 70 55.27 1.52 8.23
N ILE A 71 54.78 0.92 7.15
CA ILE A 71 55.56 0.13 6.18
C ILE A 71 54.76 0.10 4.88
N ALA A 72 55.41 0.52 3.79
CA ALA A 72 54.95 0.31 2.42
C ALA A 72 55.32 -1.11 1.98
N SER A 73 54.46 -1.77 1.20
CA SER A 73 54.89 -2.72 0.17
C SER A 73 53.78 -2.95 -0.84
N ALA A 74 54.08 -2.58 -2.08
CA ALA A 74 53.36 -2.97 -3.27
C ALA A 74 53.70 -4.41 -3.62
N THR A 75 52.72 -5.23 -4.02
CA THR A 75 52.90 -6.37 -4.94
C THR A 75 51.56 -6.75 -5.58
N SER A 76 51.52 -6.53 -6.90
CA SER A 76 50.76 -7.21 -7.97
C SER A 76 49.35 -7.79 -7.76
N ARG A 77 48.41 -7.19 -8.49
CA ARG A 77 47.66 -7.81 -9.62
C ARG A 77 46.99 -9.17 -9.36
N ALA A 78 45.70 -9.10 -9.03
CA ALA A 78 44.66 -9.95 -9.61
C ALA A 78 43.35 -9.13 -9.63
N VAL A 79 43.06 -8.47 -10.76
CA VAL A 79 41.75 -7.87 -11.00
C VAL A 79 40.80 -9.02 -11.33
N SER A 80 40.28 -9.65 -10.27
CA SER A 80 39.04 -10.38 -10.37
C SER A 80 37.95 -9.31 -10.39
N ASN A 81 37.32 -9.10 -11.54
CA ASN A 81 36.10 -8.29 -11.64
C ASN A 81 34.95 -9.06 -10.95
N SER A 82 35.04 -9.28 -9.64
CA SER A 82 33.82 -9.46 -8.85
C SER A 82 33.25 -8.06 -8.69
N VAL A 83 32.19 -7.76 -9.44
CA VAL A 83 31.32 -6.64 -9.10
C VAL A 83 30.78 -6.98 -7.72
N GLU A 84 31.41 -6.45 -6.68
CA GLU A 84 30.89 -6.49 -5.32
C GLU A 84 29.58 -5.70 -5.38
N VAL A 85 28.47 -6.41 -5.49
CA VAL A 85 27.14 -5.81 -5.45
C VAL A 85 26.93 -5.37 -4.02
N GLU A 86 27.29 -4.12 -3.73
CA GLU A 86 27.00 -3.49 -2.45
C GLU A 86 25.48 -3.48 -2.26
N ILE A 87 24.97 -4.36 -1.39
CA ILE A 87 23.56 -4.40 -1.02
C ILE A 87 23.31 -3.23 -0.07
N LEU A 88 22.60 -2.22 -0.55
CA LEU A 88 22.21 -1.07 0.25
C LEU A 88 21.03 -1.43 1.16
N PRO A 89 20.87 -0.75 2.31
CA PRO A 89 19.64 -0.87 3.08
C PRO A 89 18.44 -0.41 2.23
N ARG A 90 17.26 -1.04 2.42
CA ARG A 90 16.06 -0.78 1.61
C ARG A 90 15.72 0.72 1.47
N SER A 91 15.90 1.49 2.55
CA SER A 91 15.64 2.93 2.60
C SER A 91 16.62 3.81 1.83
N ALA A 92 17.78 3.28 1.42
CA ALA A 92 18.79 4.01 0.66
C ALA A 92 18.62 3.87 -0.86
N TYR A 93 17.82 2.92 -1.34
CA TYR A 93 17.55 2.79 -2.76
C TYR A 93 16.79 4.00 -3.31
N ARG A 94 17.17 4.41 -4.51
CA ARG A 94 16.58 5.53 -5.26
C ARG A 94 16.33 5.09 -6.68
N ILE A 95 15.49 5.84 -7.41
CA ILE A 95 15.16 5.56 -8.83
C ILE A 95 16.42 5.46 -9.70
N LYS A 96 17.51 6.19 -9.37
CA LYS A 96 18.81 6.09 -10.05
C LYS A 96 19.52 4.73 -9.91
N ASN A 97 19.11 3.91 -8.94
CA ASN A 97 19.63 2.55 -8.74
C ASN A 97 18.90 1.51 -9.58
N LEU A 98 17.85 1.89 -10.31
CA LEU A 98 17.19 0.99 -11.25
C LEU A 98 18.08 0.72 -12.48
N PRO A 99 17.88 -0.44 -13.15
CA PRO A 99 18.51 -0.72 -14.43
C PRO A 99 18.40 0.44 -15.43
N GLY A 100 19.45 0.67 -16.20
CA GLY A 100 19.47 1.71 -17.23
C GLY A 100 18.33 1.54 -18.22
N GLY A 101 17.73 2.64 -18.68
CA GLY A 101 16.59 2.65 -19.61
C GLY A 101 15.21 2.67 -18.95
N THR A 102 15.10 2.32 -17.66
CA THR A 102 13.83 2.35 -16.90
C THR A 102 13.24 3.76 -16.74
N GLN A 103 14.10 4.77 -16.72
CA GLN A 103 13.70 6.17 -16.60
C GLN A 103 13.34 6.81 -17.95
N ALA A 104 13.58 6.12 -19.07
CA ALA A 104 13.22 6.64 -20.37
C ALA A 104 11.69 6.82 -20.42
N VAL A 105 11.23 8.01 -20.82
CA VAL A 105 9.80 8.32 -21.00
C VAL A 105 8.96 8.13 -19.72
N ALA A 106 9.57 8.26 -18.54
CA ALA A 106 8.89 8.04 -17.25
C ALA A 106 8.16 6.69 -17.15
N ARG A 107 8.60 5.65 -17.89
CA ARG A 107 7.96 4.32 -17.91
C ARG A 107 7.77 3.74 -16.50
N TRP A 108 8.73 3.97 -15.60
CA TRP A 108 8.62 3.55 -14.21
C TRP A 108 7.34 4.05 -13.53
N SER A 109 7.14 5.37 -13.45
CA SER A 109 5.99 5.94 -12.75
C SER A 109 4.71 5.94 -13.58
N ALA A 110 4.80 6.00 -14.91
CA ALA A 110 3.65 6.14 -15.80
C ALA A 110 3.06 4.81 -16.27
N VAL A 111 3.84 3.73 -16.29
CA VAL A 111 3.41 2.43 -16.84
C VAL A 111 3.62 1.31 -15.83
N PHE A 112 4.84 1.14 -15.33
CA PHE A 112 5.19 0.02 -14.47
C PHE A 112 4.44 0.05 -13.14
N ILE A 113 4.51 1.16 -12.39
CA ILE A 113 3.82 1.30 -11.10
C ILE A 113 2.29 1.14 -11.24
N PRO A 114 1.59 1.81 -12.17
CA PRO A 114 0.15 1.60 -12.36
C PRO A 114 -0.22 0.16 -12.72
N THR A 115 0.54 -0.48 -13.60
CA THR A 115 0.30 -1.89 -13.98
C THR A 115 0.47 -2.81 -12.79
N LEU A 116 1.50 -2.57 -11.96
CA LEU A 116 1.75 -3.34 -10.76
C LEU A 116 0.65 -3.16 -9.71
N ILE A 117 0.19 -1.91 -9.50
CA ILE A 117 -0.92 -1.62 -8.59
C ILE A 117 -2.18 -2.36 -9.04
N PHE A 118 -2.46 -2.36 -10.34
CA PHE A 118 -3.59 -3.10 -10.90
C PHE A 118 -3.45 -4.61 -10.65
N ALA A 119 -2.29 -5.20 -10.94
CA ALA A 119 -2.04 -6.62 -10.73
C ALA A 119 -2.14 -7.05 -9.26
N ILE A 120 -1.68 -6.20 -8.33
CA ILE A 120 -1.75 -6.45 -6.89
C ILE A 120 -3.16 -6.22 -6.33
N GLY A 121 -3.89 -5.24 -6.86
CA GLY A 121 -5.25 -4.93 -6.42
C GLY A 121 -6.26 -6.04 -6.71
N ASP A 122 -5.95 -6.92 -7.67
CA ASP A 122 -6.75 -8.09 -8.04
C ASP A 122 -6.49 -9.31 -7.13
N GLN A 123 -5.54 -9.24 -6.20
CA GLN A 123 -5.14 -10.37 -5.38
C GLN A 123 -5.75 -10.29 -3.98
N ASP A 124 -6.48 -11.34 -3.57
CA ASP A 124 -7.17 -11.40 -2.28
C ASP A 124 -6.22 -11.36 -1.06
N GLU A 125 -5.02 -11.93 -1.16
CA GLU A 125 -4.13 -12.17 0.00
C GLU A 125 -2.98 -11.16 0.16
N VAL A 126 -2.81 -10.17 -0.74
CA VAL A 126 -1.55 -9.41 -0.84
C VAL A 126 -1.33 -8.39 0.30
N TRP A 127 -2.32 -8.19 1.16
CA TRP A 127 -2.22 -7.27 2.29
C TRP A 127 -1.91 -7.95 3.63
N ALA A 128 -1.84 -9.29 3.66
CA ALA A 128 -1.47 -10.06 4.85
C ALA A 128 0.05 -10.12 5.05
N TRP A 129 0.70 -8.96 5.24
CA TRP A 129 2.16 -8.77 5.27
C TRP A 129 2.93 -9.52 6.36
N ALA A 130 2.23 -10.23 7.25
CA ALA A 130 2.86 -11.03 8.30
C ALA A 130 3.34 -12.41 7.82
N LEU A 131 3.06 -12.82 6.58
CA LEU A 131 3.38 -14.16 6.10
C LEU A 131 4.66 -14.20 5.23
N PRO A 132 5.67 -15.03 5.58
CA PRO A 132 6.89 -15.21 4.79
C PRO A 132 6.64 -15.65 3.33
N LYS A 133 5.51 -16.32 3.07
CA LYS A 133 5.12 -16.76 1.72
C LYS A 133 4.77 -15.58 0.80
N LEU A 134 4.37 -14.45 1.36
CA LEU A 134 3.84 -13.34 0.59
C LEU A 134 4.93 -12.55 -0.14
N GLU A 135 6.13 -12.44 0.44
CA GLU A 135 7.25 -11.76 -0.22
C GLU A 135 7.63 -12.45 -1.54
N ALA A 136 7.51 -13.79 -1.60
CA ALA A 136 7.73 -14.56 -2.82
C ALA A 136 6.63 -14.31 -3.87
N VAL A 137 5.36 -14.23 -3.45
CA VAL A 137 4.22 -13.90 -4.33
C VAL A 137 4.38 -12.50 -4.90
N LEU A 138 4.72 -11.52 -4.05
CA LEU A 138 4.99 -10.15 -4.50
C LEU A 138 6.17 -10.11 -5.47
N CYS A 139 7.29 -10.77 -5.14
CA CYS A 139 8.46 -10.80 -6.03
C CYS A 139 8.13 -11.41 -7.40
N THR A 140 7.30 -12.45 -7.44
CA THR A 140 6.83 -13.08 -8.68
C THR A 140 5.97 -12.10 -9.48
N THR A 141 4.99 -11.47 -8.84
CA THR A 141 4.11 -10.47 -9.47
C THR A 141 4.91 -9.29 -10.04
N VAL A 142 5.93 -8.83 -9.30
CA VAL A 142 6.83 -7.76 -9.73
C VAL A 142 7.68 -8.19 -10.93
N GLN A 143 8.17 -9.44 -10.95
CA GLN A 143 8.89 -9.98 -12.09
C GLN A 143 8.00 -10.08 -13.33
N ASP A 144 6.78 -10.61 -13.21
CA ASP A 144 5.84 -10.74 -14.34
C ASP A 144 5.47 -9.36 -14.91
N THR A 145 5.24 -8.39 -14.03
CA THR A 145 4.98 -7.00 -14.43
C THR A 145 6.21 -6.38 -15.10
N TRP A 146 7.40 -6.67 -14.60
CA TRP A 146 8.65 -6.19 -15.19
C TRP A 146 8.81 -6.70 -16.61
N ASP A 147 8.65 -8.01 -16.82
CA ASP A 147 8.82 -8.64 -18.12
C ASP A 147 7.74 -8.19 -19.12
N ALA A 148 6.53 -7.88 -18.64
CA ALA A 148 5.47 -7.30 -19.46
C ALA A 148 5.79 -5.87 -19.95
N VAL A 149 6.33 -5.02 -19.07
CA VAL A 149 6.55 -3.58 -19.33
C VAL A 149 7.92 -3.30 -19.98
N TYR A 150 8.96 -4.05 -19.59
CA TYR A 150 10.35 -3.82 -19.96
C TYR A 150 10.93 -4.98 -20.79
N LYS A 151 10.26 -5.31 -21.90
CA LYS A 151 10.73 -6.34 -22.84
C LYS A 151 12.13 -6.08 -23.40
N ASP A 152 12.53 -4.82 -23.42
CA ASP A 152 13.83 -4.33 -23.89
C ASP A 152 14.93 -4.30 -22.81
N ILE A 153 14.58 -4.50 -21.52
CA ILE A 153 15.52 -4.38 -20.40
C ILE A 153 15.46 -5.66 -19.55
N PRO A 154 16.25 -6.69 -19.91
CA PRO A 154 16.27 -7.94 -19.16
C PRO A 154 16.82 -7.68 -17.74
N HIS A 155 16.01 -7.99 -16.75
CA HIS A 155 16.39 -7.86 -15.35
C HIS A 155 15.69 -8.92 -14.50
N LYS A 156 16.45 -9.54 -13.59
CA LYS A 156 15.92 -10.47 -12.62
C LYS A 156 15.66 -9.72 -11.31
N VAL A 157 14.38 -9.62 -10.95
CA VAL A 157 13.91 -9.08 -9.69
C VAL A 157 14.27 -10.04 -8.57
N THR A 158 14.87 -9.51 -7.51
CA THR A 158 15.22 -10.26 -6.29
C THR A 158 14.57 -9.59 -5.09
N THR A 159 14.23 -10.38 -4.06
CA THR A 159 13.57 -9.90 -2.81
C THR A 159 14.33 -8.76 -2.14
N ASP A 160 15.67 -8.84 -2.14
CA ASP A 160 16.56 -7.82 -1.56
C ASP A 160 17.10 -6.81 -2.58
N GLY A 161 16.56 -6.83 -3.80
CA GLY A 161 16.98 -5.97 -4.89
C GLY A 161 16.40 -4.55 -4.82
N HIS A 162 17.04 -3.64 -5.57
CA HIS A 162 16.61 -2.24 -5.70
C HIS A 162 15.18 -2.09 -6.27
N VAL A 163 14.77 -2.97 -7.19
CA VAL A 163 13.40 -2.96 -7.74
C VAL A 163 12.38 -3.26 -6.65
N MET A 164 12.59 -4.32 -5.88
CA MET A 164 11.68 -4.71 -4.79
C MET A 164 11.60 -3.66 -3.70
N ALA A 165 12.73 -3.06 -3.31
CA ALA A 165 12.75 -1.99 -2.32
C ALA A 165 11.91 -0.77 -2.76
N LEU A 166 12.10 -0.31 -4.01
CA LEU A 166 11.35 0.83 -4.54
C LEU A 166 9.86 0.52 -4.76
N VAL A 167 9.54 -0.69 -5.22
CA VAL A 167 8.16 -1.16 -5.33
C VAL A 167 7.48 -1.15 -3.96
N THR A 168 8.12 -1.72 -2.95
CA THR A 168 7.56 -1.81 -1.60
C THR A 168 7.31 -0.43 -1.02
N GLN A 169 8.25 0.51 -1.23
CA GLN A 169 8.06 1.90 -0.87
C GLN A 169 6.86 2.51 -1.60
N GLN A 170 6.78 2.37 -2.93
CA GLN A 170 5.74 2.99 -3.74
C GLN A 170 4.34 2.44 -3.42
N LEU A 171 4.23 1.14 -3.18
CA LEU A 171 2.99 0.50 -2.75
C LEU A 171 2.56 0.96 -1.36
N SER A 172 3.51 1.13 -0.44
CA SER A 172 3.23 1.69 0.88
C SER A 172 2.70 3.12 0.78
N GLU A 173 3.33 3.96 -0.05
CA GLU A 173 2.89 5.34 -0.31
C GLU A 173 1.49 5.37 -0.94
N TRP A 174 1.25 4.58 -1.98
CA TRP A 174 -0.04 4.47 -2.65
C TRP A 174 -1.15 4.05 -1.68
N ARG A 175 -0.91 2.99 -0.90
CA ARG A 175 -1.89 2.49 0.06
C ARG A 175 -2.17 3.51 1.17
N ASN A 176 -1.14 4.17 1.69
CA ASN A 176 -1.32 5.21 2.71
C ASN A 176 -2.07 6.43 2.15
N GLY A 177 -1.85 6.78 0.87
CA GLY A 177 -2.57 7.83 0.17
C GLY A 177 -4.06 7.49 -0.02
N MET A 178 -4.36 6.26 -0.45
CA MET A 178 -5.75 5.79 -0.53
C MET A 178 -6.42 5.78 0.83
N GLY A 179 -5.78 5.20 1.86
CA GLY A 179 -6.33 5.15 3.21
C GLY A 179 -6.66 6.54 3.75
N THR A 180 -5.78 7.52 3.55
CA THR A 180 -6.02 8.91 3.96
C THR A 180 -7.22 9.52 3.23
N THR A 181 -7.34 9.26 1.92
CA THR A 181 -8.45 9.77 1.10
C THR A 181 -9.77 9.15 1.52
N THR A 182 -9.81 7.83 1.71
CA THR A 182 -11.00 7.10 2.16
C THR A 182 -11.44 7.58 3.53
N VAL A 183 -10.53 7.70 4.50
CA VAL A 183 -10.85 8.22 5.84
C VAL A 183 -11.39 9.65 5.75
N THR A 184 -10.79 10.51 4.92
CA THR A 184 -11.27 11.89 4.75
C THR A 184 -12.68 11.93 4.14
N ALA A 185 -12.91 11.13 3.10
CA ALA A 185 -14.22 11.04 2.44
C ALA A 185 -15.28 10.49 3.39
N LEU A 186 -14.95 9.47 4.19
CA LEU A 186 -15.83 8.89 5.20
C LEU A 186 -16.15 9.90 6.30
N THR A 187 -15.14 10.55 6.87
CA THR A 187 -15.33 11.60 7.89
C THR A 187 -16.20 12.74 7.35
N HIS A 188 -15.97 13.17 6.11
CA HIS A 188 -16.80 14.18 5.46
C HIS A 188 -18.25 13.69 5.29
N PHE A 189 -18.45 12.47 4.81
CA PHE A 189 -19.78 11.88 4.68
C PHE A 189 -20.52 11.82 6.03
N MET A 190 -19.85 11.36 7.09
CA MET A 190 -20.40 11.29 8.44
C MET A 190 -20.77 12.68 8.98
N SER A 191 -19.95 13.70 8.71
CA SER A 191 -20.26 15.08 9.15
C SER A 191 -21.48 15.70 8.49
N LEU A 192 -22.01 15.07 7.42
CA LEU A 192 -23.24 15.50 6.75
C LEU A 192 -24.49 14.74 7.25
N GLN A 193 -24.33 13.72 8.09
CA GLN A 193 -25.44 12.99 8.67
C GLN A 193 -25.79 13.62 10.02
N ASP A 194 -26.96 14.27 10.10
CA ASP A 194 -27.43 14.95 11.31
C ASP A 194 -27.79 13.96 12.44
N ASP A 195 -27.93 12.67 12.11
CA ASP A 195 -28.33 11.56 12.98
C ASP A 195 -27.17 10.67 13.44
N VAL A 196 -25.92 11.00 13.07
CA VAL A 196 -24.73 10.20 13.39
C VAL A 196 -23.75 11.01 14.25
N GLU A 197 -24.22 11.42 15.43
CA GLU A 197 -23.45 12.29 16.33
C GLU A 197 -22.66 11.49 17.39
N THR A 198 -23.25 10.41 17.91
CA THR A 198 -22.64 9.56 18.93
C THR A 198 -21.85 8.39 18.34
N ASP A 199 -21.01 7.73 19.17
CA ASP A 199 -20.28 6.54 18.72
C ASP A 199 -21.24 5.35 18.54
N GLU A 200 -22.31 5.27 19.33
CA GLU A 200 -23.38 4.28 19.17
C GLU A 200 -24.11 4.44 17.82
N ASP A 201 -24.45 5.67 17.42
CA ASP A 201 -25.10 5.92 16.12
C ASP A 201 -24.20 5.52 14.94
N ARG A 202 -22.88 5.71 15.08
CA ARG A 202 -21.89 5.30 14.08
C ARG A 202 -21.77 3.80 13.97
N GLU A 203 -21.82 3.09 15.10
CA GLU A 203 -21.81 1.63 15.14
C GLU A 203 -23.08 1.07 14.49
N ASP A 204 -24.25 1.60 14.84
CA ASP A 204 -25.53 1.20 14.25
C ASP A 204 -25.58 1.49 12.75
N PHE A 205 -25.10 2.66 12.32
CA PHE A 205 -24.98 2.98 10.89
C PHE A 205 -24.07 1.99 10.15
N ALA A 206 -22.90 1.66 10.72
CA ALA A 206 -21.96 0.71 10.12
C ALA A 206 -22.55 -0.70 10.04
N ASN A 207 -23.24 -1.16 11.07
CA ASN A 207 -23.92 -2.45 11.08
C ASN A 207 -25.03 -2.51 10.02
N ASN A 208 -25.82 -1.45 9.88
CA ASN A 208 -26.87 -1.37 8.86
C ASN A 208 -26.29 -1.37 7.43
N LEU A 209 -25.15 -0.69 7.21
CA LEU A 209 -24.47 -0.66 5.90
C LEU A 209 -23.89 -2.04 5.50
N LEU A 210 -23.47 -2.86 6.47
CA LEU A 210 -22.89 -4.17 6.22
C LEU A 210 -23.92 -5.29 6.03
N LEU A 211 -25.16 -5.07 6.47
CA LEU A 211 -26.26 -6.04 6.39
C LEU A 211 -27.20 -5.84 5.18
N SER A 212 -27.05 -4.74 4.44
CA SER A 212 -27.80 -4.43 3.21
C SER A 212 -27.15 -4.96 1.95
#